data_AF-A0A9X1F4L7-F1
#
_entry.id   AF-A0A9X1F4L7-F1
#
_cell.length_a   1.000
_cell.length_b   1.000
_cell.length_c   1.000
_cell.angle_alpha   90.00
_cell.angle_beta   90.00
_cell.angle_gamma   90.00
#
_symmetry.space_group_name_H-M   'P 1'
#
loop_
_entity.id
_entity.type
_entity.pdbx_description
1 polymer ?
#
loop_
_entity_poly.entity_id
_entity_poly.type
_entity_poly.pdbx_seq_one_letter_code
_entity_poly.pdbx_strand_id
1 'polypeptide(L)' 'MIKRRILAAFLLMGFAIGSPLFWNDGSWDNFDFGINLILASFGFLFLHHRWKRREARMLTPTRARDIFS' A
#
# COMPACT_ATOMS: atom_id res chain seq x y z
N MET A 1 -12.41 -3.40 3.95
CA MET A 1 -11.14 -2.66 3.79
C MET A 1 -9.91 -3.54 4.05
N ILE A 2 -9.89 -4.37 5.10
CA ILE A 2 -8.74 -5.22 5.46
C ILE A 2 -8.21 -6.11 4.31
N LYS A 3 -9.09 -6.76 3.54
CA LYS A 3 -8.72 -7.60 2.37
C LYS A 3 -7.91 -6.83 1.31
N ARG A 4 -8.24 -5.56 1.06
CA ARG A 4 -7.51 -4.70 0.10
C ARG A 4 -6.13 -4.30 0.63
N ARG A 5 -6.01 -4.10 1.95
CA ARG A 5 -4.73 -3.78 2.61
C ARG A 5 -3.78 -4.97 2.52
N ILE A 6 -4.29 -6.17 2.80
CA ILE A 6 -3.55 -7.43 2.71
C ILE A 6 -3.08 -7.68 1.28
N LEU A 7 -3.97 -7.55 0.29
CA LEU A 7 -3.61 -7.71 -1.13
C LEU A 7 -2.50 -6.74 -1.57
N ALA A 8 -2.60 -5.47 -1.18
CA ALA A 8 -1.57 -4.48 -1.51
C ALA A 8 -0.23 -4.79 -0.85
N ALA A 9 -0.23 -5.26 0.40
CA ALA A 9 0.98 -5.66 1.09
C ALA A 9 1.66 -6.84 0.36
N PHE A 10 0.90 -7.85 -0.04
CA PHE A 10 1.43 -8.98 -0.82
C PHE A 10 1.99 -8.53 -2.18
N LEU A 11 1.29 -7.66 -2.90
CA LEU A 11 1.76 -7.14 -4.18
C LEU A 11 3.06 -6.33 -4.02
N LEU A 12 3.12 -5.44 -3.04
CA LEU A 12 4.31 -4.62 -2.80
C LEU A 12 5.50 -5.47 -2.35
N MET A 13 5.26 -6.48 -1.51
CA MET A 13 6.32 -7.40 -1.07
C MET A 13 6.82 -8.28 -2.21
N GLY A 14 5.91 -8.81 -3.03
CA GLY A 14 6.26 -9.57 -4.23
C GLY A 14 7.05 -8.73 -5.23
N PHE A 15 6.69 -7.46 -5.41
CA PHE A 15 7.44 -6.54 -6.27
C PHE A 15 8.82 -6.22 -5.71
N ALA A 16 8.92 -6.01 -4.39
CA ALA A 16 10.19 -5.70 -3.75
C ALA A 16 11.21 -6.86 -3.82
N ILE A 17 10.73 -8.11 -3.76
CA ILE A 17 11.57 -9.31 -3.89
C ILE A 17 11.84 -9.64 -5.36
N GLY A 18 10.82 -9.52 -6.22
CA GLY A 18 10.90 -9.92 -7.63
C GLY A 18 11.69 -8.93 -8.49
N SER A 19 11.66 -7.64 -8.16
CA SER A 19 12.35 -6.59 -8.92
C SER A 19 13.87 -6.81 -8.99
N PRO A 20 14.60 -7.00 -7.87
CA PRO A 20 16.03 -7.30 -7.90
C PRO A 20 16.37 -8.55 -8.71
N LEU A 21 15.58 -9.62 -8.57
CA LEU A 21 15.81 -10.88 -9.28
C LEU A 21 15.56 -10.78 -10.79
N PHE A 22 14.58 -9.97 -11.21
CA PHE A 22 14.21 -9.81 -12.61
C PHE A 22 15.21 -8.92 -13.38
N TRP A 23 15.70 -7.86 -12.75
CA TRP A 23 16.55 -6.86 -13.41
C TRP A 23 18.05 -7.16 -13.33
N ASN A 24 18.48 -7.97 -12.36
CA ASN A 24 19.91 -8.22 -12.12
C ASN A 24 20.37 -9.62 -12.58
N ASP A 25 19.79 -10.13 -13.68
CA ASP A 25 20.09 -11.45 -14.25
C ASP A 25 20.03 -12.61 -13.25
N GLY A 26 19.13 -12.51 -12.25
CA GLY A 26 18.97 -13.49 -11.18
C GLY A 26 20.01 -13.39 -10.06
N SER A 27 20.94 -12.44 -10.12
CA SER A 27 21.88 -12.17 -9.03
C SER A 27 21.21 -11.34 -7.93
N TRP A 28 21.47 -11.71 -6.67
CA TRP A 28 20.86 -11.05 -5.52
C TRP A 28 21.69 -9.86 -5.07
N ASP A 29 21.18 -8.65 -5.28
CA ASP A 29 21.76 -7.42 -4.74
C ASP A 29 20.96 -6.92 -3.53
N ASN A 30 21.63 -6.92 -2.36
CA ASN A 30 21.06 -6.44 -1.11
C ASN A 30 20.78 -4.93 -1.12
N PHE A 31 21.53 -4.15 -1.90
CA PHE A 31 21.34 -2.71 -2.00
C PHE A 31 20.05 -2.39 -2.77
N ASP A 32 19.88 -3.00 -3.94
CA ASP A 32 18.65 -2.88 -4.73
C ASP A 32 17.43 -3.41 -3.99
N PHE A 33 17.56 -4.54 -3.29
CA PHE A 33 16.50 -5.05 -2.42
C PHE A 33 16.13 -4.03 -1.34
N GLY A 34 17.12 -3.43 -0.67
CA GLY A 34 16.91 -2.39 0.34
C GLY A 34 16.16 -1.18 -0.21
N ILE A 35 16.54 -0.69 -1.40
CA ILE A 35 15.84 0.42 -2.07
C ILE A 35 14.40 0.05 -2.39
N ASN A 36 14.18 -1.12 -2.97
CA ASN A 36 12.85 -1.62 -3.32
C ASN A 36 11.96 -1.80 -2.07
N LEU A 37 12.53 -2.26 -0.95
CA LEU A 37 11.83 -2.40 0.32
C LEU A 37 11.40 -1.04 0.90
N ILE A 38 12.27 -0.03 0.80
CA ILE A 38 11.95 1.34 1.22
C ILE A 38 10.82 1.91 0.34
N LEU A 39 10.92 1.76 -0.98
CA LEU A 39 9.88 2.19 -1.92
C LEU A 39 8.54 1.50 -1.67
N ALA A 40 8.55 0.18 -1.45
CA ALA A 40 7.36 -0.58 -1.09
C ALA A 40 6.72 -0.07 0.21
N SER A 41 7.54 0.22 1.22
CA SER A 41 7.08 0.77 2.51
C SER A 41 6.43 2.14 2.34
N PHE A 42 7.04 3.03 1.55
CA PHE A 42 6.45 4.34 1.22
C PHE A 42 5.14 4.21 0.42
N GLY A 43 5.11 3.31 -0.58
CA GLY A 43 3.91 3.01 -1.35
C GLY A 43 2.76 2.52 -0.48
N PHE A 44 3.06 1.64 0.48
CA PHE A 44 2.07 1.13 1.44
C PHE A 44 1.56 2.24 2.38
N LEU A 45 2.46 3.06 2.94
CA LEU A 45 2.08 4.22 3.76
C LEU A 45 1.18 5.20 2.99
N PHE A 46 1.52 5.50 1.74
CA PHE A 46 0.69 6.35 0.88
C PHE A 46 -0.71 5.77 0.66
N LEU A 47 -0.79 4.47 0.31
CA LEU A 47 -2.05 3.76 0.15
C LEU A 47 -2.87 3.75 1.44
N HIS A 48 -2.21 3.54 2.59
CA HIS A 48 -2.84 3.57 3.89
C HIS A 48 -3.49 4.94 4.16
N HIS A 49 -2.76 6.03 3.98
CA HIS A 49 -3.31 7.39 4.14
C HIS A 49 -4.44 7.68 3.14
N ARG A 50 -4.30 7.24 1.88
CA ARG A 50 -5.34 7.39 0.85
C ARG A 50 -6.63 6.66 1.25
N TRP A 51 -6.53 5.45 1.79
CA TRP A 51 -7.69 4.71 2.29
C TRP A 51 -8.32 5.37 3.51
N LYS A 52 -7.51 5.84 4.48
CA LYS A 52 -8.00 6.58 5.65
C LYS A 52 -8.78 7.83 5.23
N ARG A 53 -8.28 8.59 4.25
CA ARG A 53 -8.98 9.77 3.70
C ARG A 53 -10.29 9.39 2.99
N ARG A 54 -10.34 8.25 2.29
CA ARG A 54 -11.58 7.76 1.65
C ARG A 54 -12.60 7.25 2.67
N GLU A 55 -12.17 6.53 3.71
CA GLU A 55 -13.02 6.11 4.84
C GLU A 55 -13.67 7.33 5.51
N ALA A 56 -12.91 8.38 5.80
CA ALA A 56 -13.45 9.62 6.39
C ALA A 56 -14.53 10.29 5.53
N ARG A 57 -14.39 10.25 4.19
CA ARG A 57 -15.39 10.78 3.25
C ARG A 57 -16.65 9.92 3.10
N MET A 58 -16.57 8.62 3.40
CA MET A 58 -17.73 7.72 3.32
C MET A 58 -18.59 7.76 4.60
N LEU A 59 -18.04 8.19 5.73
CA LEU A 59 -18.75 8.35 7.01
C LEU A 59 -19.45 9.71 7.15
N THR A 60 -19.11 10.69 6.31
CA THR A 60 -19.67 12.05 6.33
C THR A 60 -21.10 12.17 5.77
N PRO A 61 -21.56 11.41 4.76
CA PRO A 61 -22.94 11.50 4.27
C PRO A 61 -23.96 10.99 5.30
N THR A 62 -23.61 10.00 6.11
CA THR A 62 -24.50 9.42 7.13
C THR A 62 -24.73 10.36 8.30
N ARG A 63 -23.70 11.10 8.74
CA ARG A 63 -23.86 12.12 9.79
C ARG A 63 -24.77 13.27 9.37
N ALA A 64 -24.79 13.66 8.10
CA ALA A 64 -25.68 14.70 7.63
C ALA A 64 -27.16 14.29 7.76
N ARG A 65 -27.48 13.00 7.64
CA ARG A 65 -28.85 12.51 7.80
C ARG A 65 -29.30 12.47 9.27
N ASP A 66 -28.40 12.14 10.20
CA ASP A 66 -28.70 12.08 11.64
C ASP A 66 -28.80 13.47 12.33
N ILE A 67 -28.28 14.55 11.72
CA ILE A 67 -28.42 15.91 12.29
C ILE A 67 -29.81 16.51 11.99
N PHE A 68 -30.52 16.01 10.98
CA PHE A 68 -31.81 16.56 10.53
C PHE A 68 -33.00 15.62 10.76
N SER A 69 -32.83 14.53 11.52
CA SER A 69 -33.90 13.60 11.92
C SER A 69 -34.24 13.72 13.39
#